data_AF-A0A6P9E9R1-F1
#
_entry.id   AF-A0A6P9E9R1-F1
#
_cell.length_a   1.000
_cell.length_b   1.000
_cell.length_c   1.000
_cell.angle_alpha   90.00
_cell.angle_beta   90.00
_cell.angle_gamma   90.00
#
_symmetry.space_group_name_H-M   'P 1'
#
loop_
_entity.id
_entity.type
_entity.pdbx_description
1 polymer ?
#
loop_
_entity_poly.entity_id
_entity_poly.type
_entity_poly.pdbx_seq_one_letter_code
_entity_poly.pdbx_strand_id
1 'polypeptide(L)'
;MWSSPRHHPENDAVVVRLTASLPLVSASRVRLRDGKRSALRPTDGLHRISAELSKAGNYGGSFTSISFSNFRLIPLSLCSLRYHHLFSISPTLPPVDVRIARPQTQELILEDSMQNLNLKSLYIENRENVIEDLSRRIHSLQSTLDGLKGESSRTDERLIALENEVRRLWAVSRKNNFDIHDLESKARDAEERLEKITSQVENMADIVTEQWIQIQRLEQALQIMERTRRQVRATRCTFLKFIKNIFGNHHQKVFGVLDPYLFGEGPTVTSYISQAKRQLKRLFIAAKKHHHQLQGFIKQEMERNEFTAALANSEVVFILASALITFPIMGAWVLLSSQFS
;
A
#
# COMPACT_ATOMS: atom_id res chain seq x y z
N MET A 1 -22.54 44.58 23.85
CA MET A 1 -21.34 43.98 24.47
C MET A 1 -20.72 43.06 23.41
N TRP A 2 -19.93 43.49 22.43
CA TRP A 2 -18.67 44.26 22.47
C TRP A 2 -17.66 43.70 23.46
N SER A 3 -16.78 42.83 22.96
CA SER A 3 -15.34 42.86 23.25
C SER A 3 -14.58 42.01 22.21
N SER A 4 -14.02 42.71 21.24
CA SER A 4 -12.70 42.46 20.63
C SER A 4 -11.96 43.81 20.73
N PRO A 5 -10.64 43.99 20.46
CA PRO A 5 -9.67 43.07 19.87
C PRO A 5 -8.23 43.18 20.46
N ARG A 6 -7.28 42.41 19.92
CA ARG A 6 -5.92 42.91 19.68
C ARG A 6 -5.27 42.22 18.46
N HIS A 7 -5.07 43.04 17.42
CA HIS A 7 -4.10 42.94 16.32
C HIS A 7 -2.64 42.90 16.86
N HIS A 8 -1.53 42.59 16.15
CA HIS A 8 -1.03 42.59 14.75
C HIS A 8 0.39 41.87 14.84
N PRO A 9 1.29 41.76 13.83
CA PRO A 9 1.20 40.95 12.60
C PRO A 9 2.52 40.33 12.04
N GLU A 10 2.36 39.62 10.91
CA GLU A 10 3.12 39.67 9.64
C GLU A 10 4.65 39.39 9.47
N ASN A 11 4.88 38.58 8.42
CA ASN A 11 5.90 38.64 7.35
C ASN A 11 7.31 38.08 7.63
N ASP A 12 8.01 37.41 6.70
CA ASP A 12 7.69 36.84 5.38
C ASP A 12 8.91 36.00 4.92
N ALA A 13 8.63 35.04 4.03
CA ALA A 13 9.45 34.58 2.89
C ALA A 13 10.89 34.05 3.11
N VAL A 14 11.21 32.89 2.53
CA VAL A 14 11.93 32.79 1.24
C VAL A 14 11.75 31.39 0.64
N VAL A 15 11.17 31.39 -0.56
CA VAL A 15 11.13 30.33 -1.56
C VAL A 15 12.41 30.39 -2.39
N VAL A 16 13.12 29.28 -2.62
CA VAL A 16 13.94 29.08 -3.83
C VAL A 16 13.87 27.61 -4.30
N ARG A 17 13.26 27.43 -5.48
CA ARG A 17 13.39 26.28 -6.39
C ARG A 17 14.70 26.40 -7.17
N LEU A 18 15.39 25.29 -7.42
CA LEU A 18 16.22 25.00 -8.61
C LEU A 18 16.26 23.46 -8.77
N THR A 19 15.44 22.83 -9.61
CA THR A 19 15.72 22.41 -11.00
C THR A 19 17.15 21.90 -11.26
N ALA A 20 17.30 20.58 -11.45
CA ALA A 20 18.29 20.02 -12.37
C ALA A 20 17.89 18.60 -12.83
N SER A 21 17.68 18.53 -14.13
CA SER A 21 17.51 17.42 -15.07
C SER A 21 18.24 16.09 -14.82
N LEU A 22 17.49 15.02 -15.15
CA LEU A 22 17.86 13.69 -15.68
C LEU A 22 19.24 13.56 -16.36
N PRO A 23 19.81 12.33 -16.38
CA PRO A 23 19.54 11.48 -17.55
C PRO A 23 19.08 10.05 -17.23
N LEU A 24 18.20 9.59 -18.12
CA LEU A 24 17.89 8.19 -18.45
C LEU A 24 19.14 7.29 -18.44
N VAL A 25 19.05 6.13 -17.80
CA VAL A 25 19.75 4.92 -18.23
C VAL A 25 18.78 3.75 -18.27
N SER A 26 18.81 3.10 -19.43
CA SER A 26 17.91 2.10 -19.96
C SER A 26 18.23 0.67 -19.48
N ALA A 27 17.23 -0.20 -19.63
CA ALA A 27 17.31 -1.67 -19.74
C ALA A 27 17.71 -2.43 -18.46
N SER A 28 16.87 -3.35 -17.95
CA SER A 28 16.63 -4.61 -18.67
C SER A 28 15.33 -5.29 -18.22
N ARG A 29 14.46 -5.52 -19.20
CA ARG A 29 13.26 -6.35 -19.11
C ARG A 29 13.69 -7.81 -19.30
N VAL A 30 13.97 -8.53 -18.21
CA VAL A 30 14.18 -9.98 -18.27
C VAL A 30 12.82 -10.67 -18.30
N ARG A 31 12.50 -11.16 -19.49
CA ARG A 31 11.35 -11.99 -19.82
C ARG A 31 11.62 -13.39 -19.28
N LEU A 32 11.05 -13.75 -18.12
CA LEU A 32 11.08 -15.13 -17.64
C LEU A 32 9.86 -15.89 -18.15
N ARG A 33 10.23 -16.92 -18.91
CA ARG A 33 9.47 -17.85 -19.73
C ARG A 33 8.60 -18.76 -18.84
N ASP A 34 7.37 -18.99 -19.31
CA ASP A 34 6.47 -20.04 -18.83
C ASP A 34 7.19 -21.37 -18.66
N GLY A 35 7.10 -21.92 -17.46
CA GLY A 35 7.58 -23.24 -17.10
C GLY A 35 6.53 -23.95 -16.26
N LYS A 36 5.62 -24.66 -16.92
CA LYS A 36 4.73 -25.66 -16.32
C LYS A 36 5.55 -26.56 -15.37
N ARG A 37 5.25 -26.53 -14.07
CA ARG A 37 5.50 -27.64 -13.16
C ARG A 37 4.25 -27.97 -12.38
N SER A 38 3.59 -29.00 -12.90
CA SER A 38 2.90 -30.07 -12.22
C SER A 38 2.82 -29.95 -10.70
N ALA A 39 1.58 -29.86 -10.22
CA ALA A 39 1.22 -30.16 -8.85
C ALA A 39 1.66 -31.59 -8.48
N LEU A 40 2.59 -31.72 -7.53
CA LEU A 40 2.81 -32.94 -6.78
C LEU A 40 2.60 -32.62 -5.30
N ARG A 41 1.62 -33.32 -4.71
CA ARG A 41 1.35 -33.35 -3.27
C ARG A 41 2.60 -33.84 -2.52
N PRO A 42 2.96 -33.26 -1.35
CA PRO A 42 3.88 -33.90 -0.43
C PRO A 42 3.08 -34.60 0.68
N THR A 43 2.47 -35.73 0.35
CA THR A 43 2.06 -36.73 1.33
C THR A 43 2.58 -38.05 0.77
N ASP A 44 3.78 -38.45 1.19
CA ASP A 44 4.35 -39.82 1.07
C ASP A 44 5.84 -39.90 1.47
N GLY A 45 6.42 -38.83 2.04
CA GLY A 45 7.82 -38.81 2.49
C GLY A 45 8.08 -39.23 3.95
N LEU A 46 7.05 -39.63 4.71
CA LEU A 46 7.17 -39.92 6.16
C LEU A 46 6.78 -41.35 6.56
N HIS A 47 6.73 -42.28 5.61
CA HIS A 47 6.63 -43.72 5.92
C HIS A 47 7.84 -44.55 5.48
N ARG A 48 8.87 -43.92 4.88
CA ARG A 48 10.07 -44.63 4.40
C ARG A 48 11.33 -44.44 5.23
N ILE A 49 11.32 -43.57 6.23
CA ILE A 49 12.44 -43.40 7.18
C ILE A 49 12.14 -44.09 8.52
N SER A 50 10.87 -44.36 8.83
CA SER A 50 10.48 -45.14 10.01
C SER A 50 10.56 -46.67 9.81
N ALA A 51 10.73 -47.15 8.57
CA ALA A 51 10.84 -48.58 8.26
C ALA A 51 12.29 -49.10 8.16
N GLU A 52 13.28 -48.20 8.09
CA GLU A 52 14.71 -48.57 8.09
C GLU A 52 15.37 -48.45 9.48
N LEU A 53 14.68 -47.86 10.47
CA LEU A 53 15.13 -47.84 11.87
C LEU A 53 14.56 -48.97 12.73
N SER A 54 13.76 -49.87 12.15
CA SER A 54 13.26 -51.08 12.83
C SER A 54 13.93 -52.38 12.37
N LYS A 55 14.99 -52.30 11.55
CA LYS A 55 15.73 -53.47 11.02
C LYS A 55 17.17 -53.61 11.49
N ALA A 56 17.65 -52.72 12.36
CA ALA A 56 19.01 -52.79 12.93
C ALA A 56 19.02 -53.12 14.44
N GLY A 57 17.96 -53.75 14.94
CA GLY A 57 17.79 -54.03 16.37
C GLY A 57 17.22 -55.41 16.64
N ASN A 58 17.82 -56.48 16.11
CA ASN A 58 17.73 -57.81 16.75
C ASN A 58 18.77 -58.79 16.18
N TYR A 59 20.03 -58.64 16.61
CA TYR A 59 20.93 -59.78 16.71
C TYR A 59 21.40 -59.86 18.15
N GLY A 60 20.60 -60.55 18.97
CA GLY A 60 21.02 -61.05 20.27
C GLY A 60 22.11 -62.09 20.08
N GLY A 61 23.36 -61.65 20.16
CA GLY A 61 24.54 -62.49 20.28
C GLY A 61 25.25 -62.11 21.57
N SER A 62 25.15 -62.98 22.57
CA SER A 62 25.85 -62.90 23.84
C SER A 62 27.35 -62.69 23.62
N PHE A 63 27.86 -61.51 23.95
CA PHE A 63 29.28 -61.31 24.20
C PHE A 63 29.45 -60.72 25.59
N THR A 64 30.11 -61.53 26.39
CA THR A 64 30.53 -61.36 27.77
C THR A 64 31.19 -60.01 28.02
N SER A 65 30.76 -59.36 29.09
CA SER A 65 31.51 -58.36 29.84
C SER A 65 32.92 -58.91 30.15
N ILE A 66 33.95 -58.39 29.47
CA ILE A 66 35.34 -58.53 29.92
C ILE A 66 35.66 -57.26 30.69
N SER A 67 35.37 -57.32 31.98
CA SER A 67 35.89 -56.40 32.99
C SER A 67 37.41 -56.58 33.06
N PHE A 68 38.18 -55.60 32.57
CA PHE A 68 39.61 -55.48 32.89
C PHE A 68 39.77 -54.82 34.27
N SER A 69 39.29 -55.53 35.29
CA SER A 69 39.50 -55.20 36.70
C SER A 69 39.93 -56.49 37.37
N ASN A 70 41.20 -56.88 37.20
CA ASN A 70 41.96 -57.78 38.08
C ASN A 70 43.32 -58.12 37.43
N PHE A 71 44.27 -57.19 37.42
CA PHE A 71 45.69 -57.57 37.51
C PHE A 71 46.06 -57.52 38.99
N ARG A 72 45.65 -58.57 39.71
CA ARG A 72 46.29 -58.90 40.99
C ARG A 72 47.70 -59.36 40.68
N LEU A 73 48.66 -58.69 41.31
CA LEU A 73 50.05 -59.09 41.49
C LEU A 73 50.18 -60.62 41.57
N ILE A 74 50.85 -61.20 40.59
CA ILE A 74 51.47 -62.51 40.70
C ILE A 74 52.68 -62.31 41.62
N PRO A 75 52.74 -62.89 42.83
CA PRO A 75 54.00 -63.03 43.51
C PRO A 75 54.75 -64.14 42.77
N LEU A 76 55.84 -63.77 42.09
CA LEU A 76 56.90 -64.72 41.74
C LEU A 76 57.59 -65.14 43.05
N SER A 77 56.93 -65.96 43.86
CA SER A 77 57.62 -66.75 44.89
C SER A 77 58.19 -67.98 44.20
N LEU A 78 59.51 -68.08 44.25
CA LEU A 78 60.31 -69.06 43.58
C LEU A 78 59.82 -70.50 43.76
N CYS A 79 59.84 -71.19 42.62
CA CYS A 79 60.04 -72.60 42.47
C CYS A 79 61.21 -73.08 43.36
N SER A 80 60.90 -73.75 44.47
CA SER A 80 61.84 -74.61 45.19
C SER A 80 61.46 -76.05 44.88
N LEU A 81 61.95 -76.55 43.74
CA LEU A 81 61.93 -77.97 43.40
C LEU A 81 63.34 -78.51 43.71
N ARG A 82 63.53 -79.16 44.86
CA ARG A 82 64.64 -80.11 45.00
C ARG A 82 64.40 -81.20 46.04
N TYR A 83 64.18 -82.39 45.48
CA TYR A 83 64.76 -83.69 45.84
C TYR A 83 65.16 -83.93 47.31
N HIS A 84 64.42 -84.84 47.95
CA HIS A 84 65.00 -85.76 48.92
C HIS A 84 64.81 -87.19 48.42
N HIS A 85 65.83 -87.71 47.73
CA HIS A 85 65.95 -89.14 47.43
C HIS A 85 66.96 -89.75 48.40
N LEU A 86 66.54 -90.87 49.00
CA LEU A 86 67.32 -91.90 49.66
C LEU A 86 68.70 -92.12 49.02
N PHE A 87 69.78 -92.12 49.80
CA PHE A 87 70.82 -93.15 49.73
C PHE A 87 71.89 -92.90 50.81
N SER A 88 71.88 -93.75 51.84
CA SER A 88 73.06 -93.98 52.67
C SER A 88 73.86 -95.11 52.00
N ILE A 89 74.87 -94.74 51.21
CA ILE A 89 75.97 -95.64 50.82
C ILE A 89 77.25 -94.91 51.18
N SER A 90 78.02 -95.53 52.07
CA SER A 90 79.45 -95.25 52.24
C SER A 90 80.20 -95.61 50.95
N PRO A 91 81.14 -94.78 50.50
CA PRO A 91 82.25 -95.27 49.71
C PRO A 91 83.57 -95.09 50.46
N THR A 92 84.23 -96.23 50.56
CA THR A 92 85.66 -96.43 50.77
C THR A 92 86.54 -95.47 49.97
N LEU A 93 87.66 -95.06 50.59
CA LEU A 93 88.69 -94.18 50.04
C LEU A 93 89.36 -94.72 48.76
N PRO A 94 89.66 -93.81 47.80
CA PRO A 94 90.87 -93.89 46.96
C PRO A 94 91.70 -92.56 47.01
N PRO A 95 92.90 -92.48 46.38
CA PRO A 95 94.09 -91.81 46.94
C PRO A 95 94.13 -90.27 46.81
N VAL A 96 95.10 -89.67 47.51
CA VAL A 96 95.15 -88.28 48.02
C VAL A 96 95.42 -87.18 46.97
N ASP A 97 95.66 -87.50 45.70
CA ASP A 97 96.11 -86.49 44.71
C ASP A 97 94.97 -85.72 43.99
N VAL A 98 93.70 -86.17 44.13
CA VAL A 98 92.51 -85.53 43.49
C VAL A 98 91.79 -84.57 44.45
N ARG A 99 92.38 -84.26 45.62
CA ARG A 99 91.75 -83.43 46.67
C ARG A 99 92.10 -81.95 46.57
N ILE A 100 93.24 -81.58 45.99
CA ILE A 100 93.69 -80.18 45.91
C ILE A 100 93.06 -79.44 44.71
N ALA A 101 92.71 -80.14 43.63
CA ALA A 101 92.12 -79.53 42.44
C ALA A 101 90.59 -79.24 42.55
N ARG A 102 89.90 -79.85 43.52
CA ARG A 102 88.43 -79.79 43.68
C ARG A 102 87.92 -78.48 44.32
N PRO A 103 88.60 -77.93 45.35
CA PRO A 103 88.26 -76.63 45.91
C PRO A 103 88.47 -75.49 44.91
N GLN A 104 89.59 -75.49 44.19
CA GLN A 104 89.93 -74.44 43.22
C GLN A 104 88.99 -74.40 42.00
N THR A 105 88.52 -75.56 41.54
CA THR A 105 87.49 -75.63 40.47
C THR A 105 86.12 -75.14 40.94
N GLN A 106 85.76 -75.37 42.21
CA GLN A 106 84.53 -74.82 42.79
C GLN A 106 84.61 -73.30 42.96
N GLU A 107 85.76 -72.78 43.37
CA GLU A 107 86.03 -71.33 43.46
C GLU A 107 85.92 -70.67 42.08
N LEU A 108 86.49 -71.28 41.04
CA LEU A 108 86.40 -70.78 39.67
C LEU A 108 84.95 -70.78 39.14
N ILE A 109 84.19 -71.85 39.39
CA ILE A 109 82.77 -71.94 39.00
C ILE A 109 81.93 -70.91 39.77
N LEU A 110 82.25 -70.68 41.05
CA LEU A 110 81.57 -69.68 41.87
C LEU A 110 81.84 -68.26 41.33
N GLU A 111 83.09 -67.95 40.99
CA GLU A 111 83.49 -66.66 40.43
C GLU A 111 82.80 -66.38 39.07
N ASP A 112 82.81 -67.34 38.15
CA ASP A 112 82.10 -67.23 36.87
C ASP A 112 80.58 -67.03 37.07
N SER A 113 80.00 -67.75 38.05
CA SER A 113 78.59 -67.57 38.40
C SER A 113 78.29 -66.18 38.97
N MET A 114 79.19 -65.62 39.79
CA MET A 114 79.05 -64.26 40.34
C MET A 114 79.14 -63.21 39.24
N GLN A 115 80.07 -63.35 38.30
CA GLN A 115 80.19 -62.44 37.15
C GLN A 115 78.94 -62.49 36.26
N ASN A 116 78.43 -63.70 35.98
CA ASN A 116 77.18 -63.88 35.25
C ASN A 116 75.98 -63.25 35.99
N LEU A 117 75.90 -63.41 37.32
CA LEU A 117 74.88 -62.77 38.14
C LEU A 117 74.98 -61.24 38.10
N ASN A 118 76.18 -60.68 38.17
CA ASN A 118 76.40 -59.24 38.05
C ASN A 118 75.97 -58.70 36.68
N LEU A 119 76.31 -59.40 35.59
CA LEU A 119 75.84 -59.04 34.24
C LEU A 119 74.31 -59.08 34.13
N LYS A 120 73.66 -60.09 34.73
CA LYS A 120 72.20 -60.18 34.79
C LYS A 120 71.58 -59.07 35.64
N SER A 121 72.19 -58.71 36.76
CA SER A 121 71.74 -57.60 37.61
C SER A 121 71.75 -56.28 36.84
N LEU A 122 72.86 -56.00 36.14
CA LEU A 122 72.99 -54.78 35.33
C LEU A 122 71.98 -54.75 34.18
N TYR A 123 71.71 -55.91 33.55
CA TYR A 123 70.66 -56.04 32.55
C TYR A 123 69.26 -55.75 33.13
N ILE A 124 68.95 -56.23 34.33
CA ILE A 124 67.67 -55.98 35.02
C ILE A 124 67.53 -54.49 35.34
N GLU A 125 68.57 -53.87 35.89
CA GLU A 125 68.60 -52.43 36.22
C GLU A 125 68.32 -51.58 34.97
N ASN A 126 68.96 -51.89 33.84
CA ASN A 126 68.70 -51.19 32.58
C ASN A 126 67.25 -51.38 32.09
N ARG A 127 66.65 -52.57 32.30
CA ARG A 127 65.24 -52.81 31.97
C ARG A 127 64.29 -52.04 32.88
N GLU A 128 64.60 -51.92 34.18
CA GLU A 128 63.83 -51.13 35.13
C GLU A 128 63.81 -49.65 34.75
N ASN A 129 64.97 -49.06 34.38
CA ASN A 129 65.06 -47.68 33.91
C ASN A 129 64.19 -47.42 32.66
N VAL A 130 64.17 -48.37 31.71
CA VAL A 130 63.30 -48.29 30.51
C VAL A 130 61.82 -48.38 30.90
N ILE A 131 61.46 -49.26 31.82
CA ILE A 131 60.08 -49.38 32.33
C ILE A 131 59.66 -48.08 33.02
N GLU A 132 60.55 -47.46 33.80
CA GLU A 132 60.28 -46.18 34.47
C GLU A 132 60.09 -45.05 33.45
N ASP A 133 60.95 -44.95 32.41
CA ASP A 133 60.78 -43.96 31.35
C ASP A 133 59.45 -44.12 30.60
N LEU A 134 59.10 -45.36 30.24
CA LEU A 134 57.82 -45.65 29.59
C LEU A 134 56.64 -45.33 30.52
N SER A 135 56.75 -45.62 31.81
CA SER A 135 55.71 -45.29 32.80
C SER A 135 55.50 -43.77 32.90
N ARG A 136 56.59 -42.98 32.93
CA ARG A 136 56.51 -41.50 32.90
C ARG A 136 55.82 -41.00 31.62
N ARG A 137 56.12 -41.59 30.45
CA ARG A 137 55.47 -41.24 29.18
C ARG A 137 53.98 -41.60 29.18
N ILE A 138 53.61 -42.78 29.69
CA ILE A 138 52.20 -43.20 29.79
C ILE A 138 51.43 -42.20 30.64
N HIS A 139 51.96 -41.79 31.79
CA HIS A 139 51.32 -40.79 32.65
C HIS A 139 51.17 -39.43 31.96
N SER A 140 52.20 -38.97 31.24
CA SER A 140 52.10 -37.74 30.44
C SER A 140 51.00 -37.84 29.38
N LEU A 141 50.92 -38.96 28.66
CA LEU A 141 49.91 -39.17 27.63
C LEU A 141 48.51 -39.25 28.23
N GLN A 142 48.34 -39.94 29.36
CA GLN A 142 47.07 -39.98 30.10
C GLN A 142 46.61 -38.58 30.51
N SER A 143 47.52 -37.77 31.07
CA SER A 143 47.19 -36.38 31.45
C SER A 143 46.79 -35.54 30.24
N THR A 144 47.48 -35.67 29.09
CA THR A 144 47.08 -34.96 27.86
C THR A 144 45.72 -35.43 27.34
N LEU A 145 45.42 -36.73 27.44
CA LEU A 145 44.14 -37.29 27.00
C LEU A 145 42.99 -36.78 27.87
N ASP A 146 43.18 -36.74 29.19
CA ASP A 146 42.18 -36.22 30.13
C ASP A 146 41.92 -34.73 29.91
N GLY A 147 42.98 -33.94 29.64
CA GLY A 147 42.86 -32.53 29.27
C GLY A 147 42.06 -32.33 27.99
N LEU A 148 42.42 -33.04 26.91
CA LEU A 148 41.70 -32.98 25.63
C LEU A 148 40.25 -33.44 25.75
N LYS A 149 39.98 -34.46 26.57
CA LYS A 149 38.62 -34.95 26.83
C LYS A 149 37.77 -33.87 27.51
N GLY A 150 38.32 -33.16 28.49
CA GLY A 150 37.64 -32.04 29.14
C GLY A 150 37.42 -30.84 28.20
N GLU A 151 38.37 -30.55 27.31
CA GLU A 151 38.19 -29.52 26.29
C GLU A 151 37.11 -29.91 25.28
N SER A 152 37.11 -31.15 24.80
CA SER A 152 36.10 -31.70 23.89
C SER A 152 34.69 -31.58 24.48
N SER A 153 34.48 -31.98 25.73
CA SER A 153 33.16 -31.87 26.36
C SER A 153 32.70 -30.42 26.49
N ARG A 154 33.62 -29.49 26.80
CA ARG A 154 33.31 -28.06 26.87
C ARG A 154 32.95 -27.49 25.50
N THR A 155 33.61 -27.94 24.42
CA THR A 155 33.25 -27.52 23.06
C THR A 155 31.89 -28.08 22.64
N ASP A 156 31.55 -29.30 23.06
CA ASP A 156 30.24 -29.90 22.77
C ASP A 156 29.10 -29.16 23.47
N GLU A 157 29.28 -28.79 24.75
CA GLU A 157 28.30 -27.96 25.47
C GLU A 157 28.05 -26.60 24.78
N ARG A 158 29.14 -25.95 24.33
CA ARG A 158 29.06 -24.68 23.58
C ARG A 158 28.36 -24.86 22.24
N LEU A 159 28.62 -25.96 21.54
CA LEU A 159 27.98 -26.29 20.27
C LEU A 159 26.47 -26.48 20.46
N ILE A 160 26.05 -27.25 21.46
CA ILE A 160 24.63 -27.46 21.78
C ILE A 160 23.94 -26.15 22.14
N ALA A 161 24.59 -25.29 22.96
CA ALA A 161 24.06 -23.98 23.30
C ALA A 161 23.85 -23.10 22.06
N LEU A 162 24.83 -23.10 21.15
CA LEU A 162 24.75 -22.35 19.90
C LEU A 162 23.66 -22.90 18.97
N GLU A 163 23.53 -24.23 18.86
CA GLU A 163 22.48 -24.86 18.06
C GLU A 163 21.08 -24.46 18.55
N ASN A 164 20.89 -24.46 19.88
CA ASN A 164 19.63 -24.04 20.49
C ASN A 164 19.31 -22.57 20.19
N GLU A 165 20.31 -21.69 20.24
CA GLU A 165 20.13 -20.28 19.90
C GLU A 165 19.79 -20.10 18.42
N VAL A 166 20.46 -20.80 17.51
CA VAL A 166 20.13 -20.81 16.07
C VAL A 166 18.69 -21.27 15.86
N ARG A 167 18.25 -22.33 16.56
CA ARG A 167 16.87 -22.83 16.48
C ARG A 167 15.86 -21.79 16.97
N ARG A 168 16.17 -21.09 18.06
CA ARG A 168 15.35 -20.00 18.61
C ARG A 168 15.24 -18.83 17.62
N LEU A 169 16.38 -18.39 17.07
CA LEU A 169 16.42 -17.32 16.08
C LEU A 169 15.65 -17.69 14.82
N TRP A 170 15.73 -18.94 14.37
CA TRP A 170 14.98 -19.41 13.21
C TRP A 170 13.46 -19.39 13.46
N ALA A 171 13.02 -19.77 14.65
CA ALA A 171 11.61 -19.69 15.04
C ALA A 171 11.11 -18.23 15.07
N VAL A 172 11.89 -17.30 15.64
CA VAL A 172 11.59 -15.86 15.65
C VAL A 172 11.55 -15.31 14.22
N SER A 173 12.54 -15.67 13.39
CA SER A 173 12.60 -15.24 11.99
C SER A 173 11.37 -15.68 11.20
N ARG A 174 10.89 -16.92 11.39
CA ARG A 174 9.65 -17.37 10.75
C ARG A 174 8.45 -16.55 11.19
N LYS A 175 8.30 -16.32 12.50
CA LYS A 175 7.21 -15.51 13.04
C LYS A 175 7.24 -14.10 12.45
N ASN A 176 8.40 -13.44 12.46
CA ASN A 176 8.56 -12.11 11.88
C ASN A 176 8.20 -12.09 10.38
N ASN A 177 8.54 -13.14 9.63
CA ASN A 177 8.17 -13.22 8.21
C ASN A 177 6.65 -13.29 8.01
N PHE A 178 5.92 -14.01 8.88
CA PHE A 178 4.45 -14.00 8.86
C PHE A 178 3.88 -12.63 9.23
N ASP A 179 4.40 -12.02 10.31
CA ASP A 179 3.96 -10.70 10.78
C ASP A 179 4.21 -9.62 9.71
N ILE A 180 5.32 -9.69 8.96
CA ILE A 180 5.62 -8.81 7.82
C ILE A 180 4.54 -8.92 6.75
N HIS A 181 4.17 -10.13 6.33
CA HIS A 181 3.15 -10.31 5.30
C HIS A 181 1.75 -9.86 5.76
N ASP A 182 1.41 -10.09 7.03
CA ASP A 182 0.15 -9.61 7.61
C ASP A 182 0.11 -8.07 7.61
N LEU A 183 1.18 -7.42 8.08
CA LEU A 183 1.29 -5.96 8.08
C LEU A 183 1.28 -5.38 6.66
N GLU A 184 1.97 -6.00 5.71
CA GLU A 184 1.99 -5.59 4.30
C GLU A 184 0.58 -5.69 3.67
N SER A 185 -0.19 -6.72 4.03
CA SER A 185 -1.58 -6.86 3.55
C SER A 185 -2.49 -5.76 4.11
N LYS A 186 -2.34 -5.42 5.40
CA LYS A 186 -3.10 -4.34 6.06
C LYS A 186 -2.71 -2.97 5.52
N ALA A 187 -1.42 -2.75 5.24
CA ALA A 187 -0.95 -1.50 4.65
C ALA A 187 -1.53 -1.29 3.25
N ARG A 188 -1.57 -2.34 2.43
CA ARG A 188 -2.19 -2.28 1.09
C ARG A 188 -3.69 -2.02 1.14
N ASP A 189 -4.44 -2.66 2.03
CA ASP A 189 -5.88 -2.37 2.22
C ASP A 189 -6.12 -0.91 2.64
N ALA A 190 -5.31 -0.40 3.56
CA ALA A 190 -5.39 0.99 3.99
C ALA A 190 -5.07 1.96 2.85
N GLU A 191 -4.09 1.64 1.99
CA GLU A 191 -3.71 2.43 0.82
C GLU A 191 -4.84 2.47 -0.22
N GLU A 192 -5.46 1.33 -0.55
CA GLU A 192 -6.60 1.26 -1.46
C GLU A 192 -7.79 2.09 -0.96
N ARG A 193 -8.06 2.02 0.35
CA ARG A 193 -9.11 2.83 0.99
C ARG A 193 -8.80 4.33 0.93
N LEU A 194 -7.54 4.71 1.12
CA LEU A 194 -7.10 6.11 1.00
C LEU A 194 -7.19 6.62 -0.43
N GLU A 195 -6.83 5.81 -1.43
CA GLU A 195 -6.98 6.15 -2.86
C GLU A 195 -8.46 6.39 -3.20
N LYS A 196 -9.35 5.53 -2.72
CA LYS A 196 -10.80 5.72 -2.88
C LYS A 196 -11.30 7.01 -2.22
N ILE A 197 -10.89 7.30 -0.98
CA ILE A 197 -11.30 8.54 -0.30
C ILE A 197 -10.73 9.76 -1.03
N THR A 198 -9.48 9.70 -1.48
CA THR A 198 -8.81 10.79 -2.19
C THR A 198 -9.52 11.11 -3.50
N SER A 199 -9.84 10.10 -4.31
CA SER A 199 -10.63 10.30 -5.55
C SER A 199 -12.03 10.85 -5.27
N GLN A 200 -12.69 10.45 -4.17
CA GLN A 200 -13.96 11.06 -3.77
C GLN A 200 -13.79 12.54 -3.39
N VAL A 201 -12.73 12.89 -2.66
CA VAL A 201 -12.42 14.27 -2.28
C VAL A 201 -12.11 15.13 -3.50
N GLU A 202 -11.36 14.63 -4.49
CA GLU A 202 -11.09 15.32 -5.75
C GLU A 202 -12.39 15.62 -6.51
N ASN A 203 -13.27 14.62 -6.68
CA ASN A 203 -14.58 14.81 -7.31
C ASN A 203 -15.43 15.87 -6.56
N MET A 204 -15.40 15.86 -5.23
CA MET A 204 -16.11 16.85 -4.42
C MET A 204 -15.51 18.24 -4.55
N ALA A 205 -14.17 18.35 -4.64
CA ALA A 205 -13.49 19.60 -4.88
C ALA A 205 -13.88 20.21 -6.24
N ASP A 206 -13.96 19.39 -7.29
CA ASP A 206 -14.43 19.82 -8.62
C ASP A 206 -15.89 20.31 -8.56
N ILE A 207 -16.77 19.62 -7.84
CA ILE A 207 -18.17 20.06 -7.65
C ILE A 207 -18.22 21.39 -6.89
N VAL A 208 -17.47 21.52 -5.79
CA VAL A 208 -17.46 22.73 -4.96
C VAL A 208 -16.90 23.93 -5.74
N THR A 209 -15.85 23.74 -6.53
CA THR A 209 -15.30 24.80 -7.37
C THR A 209 -16.29 25.26 -8.44
N GLU A 210 -17.02 24.35 -9.09
CA GLU A 210 -18.07 24.73 -10.05
C GLU A 210 -19.26 25.42 -9.38
N GLN A 211 -19.72 24.91 -8.24
CA GLN A 211 -20.76 25.58 -7.45
C GLN A 211 -20.34 26.98 -7.02
N TRP A 212 -19.07 27.18 -6.64
CA TRP A 212 -18.53 28.48 -6.31
C TRP A 212 -18.56 29.46 -7.50
N ILE A 213 -18.15 29.02 -8.69
CA ILE A 213 -18.22 29.83 -9.93
C ILE A 213 -19.69 30.23 -10.22
N GLN A 214 -20.63 29.30 -10.06
CA GLN A 214 -22.05 29.57 -10.27
C GLN A 214 -22.60 30.60 -9.29
N ILE A 215 -22.27 30.49 -8.00
CA ILE A 215 -22.66 31.47 -6.97
C ILE A 215 -22.12 32.85 -7.32
N GLN A 216 -20.83 32.95 -7.70
CA GLN A 216 -20.22 34.21 -8.07
C GLN A 216 -20.92 34.87 -9.27
N ARG A 217 -21.27 34.10 -10.31
CA ARG A 217 -22.01 34.62 -11.47
C ARG A 217 -23.42 35.09 -11.09
N LEU A 218 -24.10 34.34 -10.23
CA LEU A 218 -25.44 34.69 -9.76
C LEU A 218 -25.42 35.98 -8.92
N GLU A 219 -24.41 36.13 -8.06
CA GLU A 219 -24.21 37.35 -7.28
C GLU A 219 -23.96 38.56 -8.19
N GLN A 220 -23.12 38.42 -9.21
CA GLN A 220 -22.90 39.48 -10.21
C GLN A 220 -24.19 39.85 -10.97
N ALA A 221 -24.96 38.86 -11.41
CA ALA A 221 -26.23 39.08 -12.10
C ALA A 221 -27.25 39.80 -11.20
N LEU A 222 -27.32 39.43 -9.93
CA LEU A 222 -28.17 40.08 -8.93
C LEU A 222 -27.78 41.56 -8.74
N GLN A 223 -26.48 41.86 -8.62
CA GLN A 223 -25.99 43.24 -8.51
C GLN A 223 -26.36 44.09 -9.75
N ILE A 224 -26.24 43.54 -10.96
CA ILE A 224 -26.65 44.21 -12.19
C ILE A 224 -28.17 44.44 -12.21
N MET A 225 -28.96 43.41 -11.89
CA MET A 225 -30.42 43.51 -11.84
C MET A 225 -30.89 44.57 -10.84
N GLU A 226 -30.29 44.61 -9.66
CA GLU A 226 -30.63 45.57 -8.62
C GLU A 226 -30.29 47.01 -9.04
N ARG A 227 -29.15 47.22 -9.72
CA ARG A 227 -28.79 48.53 -10.32
C ARG A 227 -29.81 48.94 -11.40
N THR A 228 -30.14 48.05 -12.32
CA THR A 228 -31.14 48.30 -13.38
C THR A 228 -32.52 48.58 -12.80
N ARG A 229 -32.93 47.83 -11.77
CA ARG A 229 -34.22 48.06 -11.07
C ARG A 229 -34.28 49.45 -10.45
N ARG A 230 -33.20 49.92 -9.81
CA ARG A 230 -33.12 51.29 -9.27
C ARG A 230 -33.21 52.32 -10.38
N GLN A 231 -32.53 52.09 -11.51
CA GLN A 231 -32.60 52.98 -12.67
C GLN A 231 -34.00 53.04 -13.28
N VAL A 232 -34.65 51.90 -13.51
CA VAL A 232 -36.04 51.84 -14.01
C VAL A 232 -37.02 52.51 -13.05
N ARG A 233 -36.85 52.31 -11.73
CA ARG A 233 -37.65 53.02 -10.71
C ARG A 233 -37.48 54.53 -10.81
N ALA A 234 -36.26 55.02 -11.03
CA ALA A 234 -35.98 56.44 -11.25
C ALA A 234 -36.62 56.94 -12.55
N THR A 235 -36.42 56.26 -13.69
CA THR A 235 -36.98 56.63 -14.99
C THR A 235 -38.51 56.63 -14.99
N ARG A 236 -39.14 55.66 -14.31
CA ARG A 236 -40.61 55.62 -14.12
C ARG A 236 -41.11 56.83 -13.34
N CYS A 237 -40.40 57.27 -12.31
CA CYS A 237 -40.77 58.50 -11.60
C CYS A 237 -40.66 59.73 -12.51
N THR A 238 -39.63 59.80 -13.35
CA THR A 238 -39.46 60.89 -14.34
C THR A 238 -40.54 60.86 -15.42
N PHE A 239 -40.88 59.69 -15.95
CA PHE A 239 -41.93 59.50 -16.94
C PHE A 239 -43.32 59.79 -16.36
N LEU A 240 -43.62 59.33 -15.14
CA LEU A 240 -44.87 59.66 -14.46
C LEU A 240 -44.98 61.16 -14.18
N LYS A 241 -43.87 61.82 -13.79
CA LYS A 241 -43.82 63.28 -13.69
C LYS A 241 -44.08 63.95 -15.04
N PHE A 242 -43.49 63.45 -16.12
CA PHE A 242 -43.69 63.97 -17.48
C PHE A 242 -45.14 63.82 -17.95
N ILE A 243 -45.74 62.64 -17.80
CA ILE A 243 -47.16 62.38 -18.10
C ILE A 243 -48.04 63.30 -17.25
N LYS A 244 -47.78 63.41 -15.94
CA LYS A 244 -48.53 64.33 -15.08
C LYS A 244 -48.40 65.79 -15.54
N ASN A 245 -47.24 66.21 -16.05
CA ASN A 245 -47.04 67.57 -16.56
C ASN A 245 -47.75 67.79 -17.90
N ILE A 246 -47.71 66.83 -18.83
CA ILE A 246 -48.44 66.90 -20.10
C ILE A 246 -49.94 66.89 -19.83
N PHE A 247 -50.46 65.89 -19.12
CA PHE A 247 -51.89 65.82 -18.85
C PHE A 247 -52.35 66.95 -17.92
N GLY A 248 -51.59 67.31 -16.90
CA GLY A 248 -51.92 68.44 -16.02
C GLY A 248 -52.07 69.76 -16.80
N ASN A 249 -51.18 70.03 -17.76
CA ASN A 249 -51.19 71.29 -18.49
C ASN A 249 -52.05 71.27 -19.77
N HIS A 250 -52.26 70.10 -20.40
CA HIS A 250 -53.05 69.96 -21.63
C HIS A 250 -54.49 69.49 -21.39
N HIS A 251 -54.80 68.77 -20.31
CA HIS A 251 -56.16 68.29 -20.06
C HIS A 251 -57.12 69.44 -19.79
N GLN A 252 -56.70 70.52 -19.11
CA GLN A 252 -57.55 71.69 -18.89
C GLN A 252 -57.80 72.49 -20.18
N LYS A 253 -56.84 72.50 -21.12
CA LYS A 253 -56.95 73.22 -22.39
C LYS A 253 -57.69 72.40 -23.47
N VAL A 254 -57.48 71.09 -23.51
CA VAL A 254 -58.12 70.19 -24.49
C VAL A 254 -59.54 69.83 -24.06
N PHE A 255 -59.80 69.55 -22.77
CA PHE A 255 -61.18 69.38 -22.31
C PHE A 255 -61.96 70.69 -22.34
N GLY A 256 -61.36 71.83 -21.98
CA GLY A 256 -62.05 73.13 -22.06
C GLY A 256 -62.40 73.58 -23.48
N VAL A 257 -61.66 73.13 -24.49
CA VAL A 257 -61.97 73.41 -25.92
C VAL A 257 -62.93 72.37 -26.51
N LEU A 258 -62.93 71.14 -26.01
CA LEU A 258 -63.82 70.07 -26.48
C LEU A 258 -65.14 69.95 -25.69
N ASP A 259 -65.27 70.65 -24.56
CA ASP A 259 -66.46 70.63 -23.69
C ASP A 259 -67.78 70.96 -24.44
N PRO A 260 -67.82 71.95 -25.36
CA PRO A 260 -69.03 72.25 -26.12
C PRO A 260 -69.35 71.19 -27.20
N TYR A 261 -68.37 70.36 -27.59
CA TYR A 261 -68.49 69.40 -28.69
C TYR A 261 -68.68 67.94 -28.23
N LEU A 262 -68.24 67.60 -27.01
CA LEU A 262 -68.35 66.24 -26.45
C LEU A 262 -69.45 66.11 -25.38
N PHE A 263 -69.79 67.20 -24.68
CA PHE A 263 -70.71 67.19 -23.53
C PHE A 263 -71.90 68.17 -23.67
N GLY A 264 -72.22 68.58 -24.90
CA GLY A 264 -73.50 69.23 -25.18
C GLY A 264 -74.65 68.23 -25.09
N GLU A 265 -75.43 68.28 -24.00
CA GLU A 265 -76.66 67.51 -23.75
C GLU A 265 -77.76 67.82 -24.80
N GLY A 266 -77.61 67.26 -26.00
CA GLY A 266 -78.64 67.25 -27.03
C GLY A 266 -78.93 65.83 -27.51
N PRO A 267 -80.20 65.40 -27.68
CA PRO A 267 -80.55 64.05 -28.14
C PRO A 267 -79.96 63.68 -29.53
N THR A 268 -79.45 64.66 -30.27
CA THR A 268 -78.76 64.49 -31.56
C THR A 268 -77.34 63.93 -31.43
N VAL A 269 -76.59 64.28 -30.38
CA VAL A 269 -75.19 63.83 -30.18
C VAL A 269 -75.15 62.38 -29.71
N THR A 270 -76.03 61.99 -28.79
CA THR A 270 -76.14 60.60 -28.31
C THR A 270 -76.56 59.65 -29.42
N SER A 271 -77.43 60.11 -30.33
CA SER A 271 -77.79 59.38 -31.56
C SER A 271 -76.60 59.24 -32.50
N TYR A 272 -75.84 60.32 -32.73
CA TYR A 272 -74.65 60.31 -33.58
C TYR A 272 -73.53 59.42 -33.02
N ILE A 273 -73.26 59.45 -31.71
CA ILE A 273 -72.29 58.56 -31.04
C ILE A 273 -72.77 57.11 -31.12
N SER A 274 -74.07 56.85 -30.93
CA SER A 274 -74.65 55.51 -31.07
C SER A 274 -74.61 55.00 -32.52
N GLN A 275 -74.75 55.90 -33.50
CA GLN A 275 -74.62 55.61 -34.92
C GLN A 275 -73.15 55.36 -35.30
N ALA A 276 -72.23 56.20 -34.84
CA ALA A 276 -70.79 56.04 -35.01
C ALA A 276 -70.30 54.73 -34.39
N LYS A 277 -70.75 54.39 -33.18
CA LYS A 277 -70.46 53.09 -32.53
C LYS A 277 -71.00 51.91 -33.33
N ARG A 278 -72.20 52.02 -33.89
CA ARG A 278 -72.79 50.98 -34.77
C ARG A 278 -72.01 50.85 -36.08
N GLN A 279 -71.61 51.95 -36.70
CA GLN A 279 -70.78 51.94 -37.91
C GLN A 279 -69.39 51.38 -37.62
N LEU A 280 -68.76 51.78 -36.51
CA LEU A 280 -67.48 51.24 -36.06
C LEU A 280 -67.56 49.73 -35.81
N LYS A 281 -68.64 49.25 -35.20
CA LYS A 281 -68.88 47.80 -35.02
C LYS A 281 -69.00 47.07 -36.35
N ARG A 282 -69.70 47.66 -37.34
CA ARG A 282 -69.79 47.10 -38.70
C ARG A 282 -68.44 47.08 -39.40
N LEU A 283 -67.67 48.17 -39.30
CA LEU A 283 -66.31 48.27 -39.83
C LEU A 283 -65.39 47.24 -39.19
N PHE A 284 -65.46 47.03 -37.87
CA PHE A 284 -64.67 46.01 -37.18
C PHE A 284 -65.04 44.59 -37.60
N ILE A 285 -66.32 44.30 -37.82
CA ILE A 285 -66.76 42.97 -38.29
C ILE A 285 -66.27 42.73 -39.73
N ALA A 286 -66.39 43.74 -40.60
CA ALA A 286 -65.87 43.67 -41.97
C ALA A 286 -64.34 43.54 -41.99
N ALA A 287 -63.63 44.35 -41.20
CA ALA A 287 -62.19 44.30 -41.05
C ALA A 287 -61.72 42.95 -40.50
N LYS A 288 -62.44 42.35 -39.53
CA LYS A 288 -62.13 41.01 -39.03
C LYS A 288 -62.30 39.93 -40.10
N LYS A 289 -63.34 40.04 -40.94
CA LYS A 289 -63.54 39.13 -42.09
C LYS A 289 -62.40 39.26 -43.11
N HIS A 290 -62.01 40.48 -43.44
CA HIS A 290 -60.91 40.74 -44.37
C HIS A 290 -59.54 40.40 -43.78
N HIS A 291 -59.35 40.58 -42.47
CA HIS A 291 -58.15 40.16 -41.74
C HIS A 291 -57.97 38.66 -41.87
N HIS A 292 -59.03 37.88 -41.65
CA HIS A 292 -58.96 36.43 -41.80
C HIS A 292 -58.67 35.98 -43.24
N GLN A 293 -59.26 36.65 -44.25
CA GLN A 293 -58.94 36.41 -45.66
C GLN A 293 -57.48 36.75 -45.98
N LEU A 294 -56.99 37.87 -45.46
CA LEU A 294 -55.62 38.33 -45.64
C LEU A 294 -54.60 37.39 -44.97
N GLN A 295 -54.94 36.84 -43.80
CA GLN A 295 -54.13 35.80 -43.17
C GLN A 295 -53.96 34.57 -44.06
N GLY A 296 -55.02 34.13 -44.74
CA GLY A 296 -54.95 33.01 -45.69
C GLY A 296 -54.02 33.30 -46.86
N PHE A 297 -54.13 34.51 -47.43
CA PHE A 297 -53.28 34.96 -48.54
C PHE A 297 -51.81 35.09 -48.12
N ILE A 298 -51.53 35.73 -46.99
CA ILE A 298 -50.17 35.89 -46.46
C ILE A 298 -49.55 34.53 -46.15
N LYS A 299 -50.31 33.62 -45.55
CA LYS A 299 -49.82 32.27 -45.25
C LYS A 299 -49.46 31.52 -46.53
N GLN A 300 -50.32 31.58 -47.54
CA GLN A 300 -50.09 30.95 -48.84
C GLN A 300 -48.86 31.53 -49.55
N GLU A 301 -48.67 32.86 -49.52
CA GLU A 301 -47.49 33.51 -50.10
C GLU A 301 -46.21 33.20 -49.32
N MET A 302 -46.29 33.12 -47.98
CA MET A 302 -45.15 32.76 -47.14
C MET A 302 -44.70 31.31 -47.34
N GLU A 303 -45.64 30.38 -47.49
CA GLU A 303 -45.36 28.95 -47.76
C GLU A 303 -44.80 28.71 -49.17
N ARG A 304 -45.13 29.58 -50.13
CA ARG A 304 -44.63 29.50 -51.51
C ARG A 304 -43.16 29.92 -51.66
N ASN A 305 -42.62 30.68 -50.71
CA ASN A 305 -41.26 31.20 -50.77
C ASN A 305 -40.36 30.45 -49.77
N GLU A 306 -39.26 29.86 -50.29
CA GLU A 306 -38.34 28.98 -49.54
C GLU A 306 -37.80 29.63 -48.26
N PHE A 307 -37.62 30.95 -48.25
CA PHE A 307 -37.08 31.69 -47.10
C PHE A 307 -38.11 31.99 -46.01
N THR A 308 -39.38 32.16 -46.37
CA THR A 308 -40.46 32.53 -45.44
C THR A 308 -41.30 31.34 -45.01
N ALA A 309 -41.15 30.19 -45.66
CA ALA A 309 -41.91 28.98 -45.36
C ALA A 309 -41.71 28.52 -43.91
N ALA A 310 -40.48 28.61 -43.38
CA ALA A 310 -40.16 28.27 -41.99
C ALA A 310 -40.85 29.20 -40.97
N LEU A 311 -41.28 30.39 -41.39
CA LEU A 311 -41.90 31.41 -40.55
C LEU A 311 -43.42 31.46 -40.68
N ALA A 312 -44.04 30.60 -41.49
CA ALA A 312 -45.49 30.57 -41.78
C ALA A 312 -46.35 30.03 -40.61
N ASN A 313 -45.98 30.39 -39.37
CA ASN A 313 -46.73 30.09 -38.15
C ASN A 313 -47.94 31.01 -38.03
N SER A 314 -49.02 30.51 -37.43
CA SER A 314 -50.29 31.25 -37.28
C SER A 314 -50.15 32.57 -36.54
N GLU A 315 -49.25 32.64 -35.55
CA GLU A 315 -48.97 33.86 -34.77
C GLU A 315 -48.26 34.94 -35.61
N VAL A 316 -47.26 34.55 -36.40
CA VAL A 316 -46.52 35.47 -37.28
C VAL A 316 -47.44 35.98 -38.39
N VAL A 317 -48.23 35.09 -39.00
CA VAL A 317 -49.23 35.45 -40.01
C VAL A 317 -50.28 36.39 -39.44
N PHE A 318 -50.73 36.19 -38.19
CA PHE A 318 -51.65 37.10 -37.50
C PHE A 318 -51.05 38.49 -37.28
N ILE A 319 -49.80 38.57 -36.81
CA ILE A 319 -49.11 39.86 -36.59
C ILE A 319 -48.91 40.58 -37.93
N LEU A 320 -48.48 39.88 -38.98
CA LEU A 320 -48.22 40.47 -40.29
C LEU A 320 -49.51 40.95 -40.97
N ALA A 321 -50.60 40.17 -40.90
CA ALA A 321 -51.92 40.60 -41.37
C ALA A 321 -52.42 41.84 -40.62
N SER A 322 -52.22 41.88 -39.30
CA SER A 322 -52.60 43.03 -38.47
C SER A 322 -51.78 44.28 -38.81
N ALA A 323 -50.47 44.11 -39.06
CA ALA A 323 -49.56 45.17 -39.45
C ALA A 323 -49.97 45.79 -40.80
N LEU A 324 -50.26 44.96 -41.82
CA LEU A 324 -50.67 45.43 -43.14
C LEU A 324 -52.00 46.22 -43.13
N ILE A 325 -52.89 45.93 -42.19
CA ILE A 325 -54.14 46.69 -42.01
C ILE A 325 -53.88 47.99 -41.22
N THR A 326 -53.01 47.94 -40.23
CA THR A 326 -52.79 49.07 -39.29
C THR A 326 -51.84 50.13 -39.86
N PHE A 327 -50.81 49.73 -40.61
CA PHE A 327 -49.81 50.64 -41.17
C PHE A 327 -50.39 51.72 -42.10
N PRO A 328 -51.31 51.42 -43.03
CA PRO A 328 -51.94 52.46 -43.86
C PRO A 328 -52.79 53.43 -43.06
N ILE A 329 -53.49 52.94 -42.02
CA ILE A 329 -54.32 53.76 -41.13
C ILE A 329 -53.43 54.71 -40.32
N MET A 330 -52.35 54.19 -39.74
CA MET A 330 -51.39 54.99 -38.99
C MET A 330 -50.63 55.97 -39.90
N GLY A 331 -50.26 55.57 -41.11
CA GLY A 331 -49.61 56.44 -42.10
C GLY A 331 -50.53 57.57 -42.55
N ALA A 332 -51.78 57.27 -42.87
CA ALA A 332 -52.78 58.29 -43.20
C ALA A 332 -53.06 59.21 -42.00
N TRP A 333 -53.13 58.67 -40.78
CA TRP A 333 -53.28 59.45 -39.56
C TRP A 333 -52.12 60.41 -39.34
N VAL A 334 -50.87 59.95 -39.51
CA VAL A 334 -49.67 60.77 -39.37
C VAL A 334 -49.61 61.86 -40.46
N LEU A 335 -49.92 61.53 -41.71
CA LEU A 335 -49.96 62.49 -42.82
C LEU A 335 -51.06 63.55 -42.65
N LEU A 336 -52.24 63.15 -42.18
CA LEU A 336 -53.32 64.09 -41.86
C LEU A 336 -52.93 64.95 -40.66
N SER A 337 -52.36 64.36 -39.61
CA SER A 337 -51.91 65.08 -38.41
C SER A 337 -50.81 66.10 -38.73
N SER A 338 -49.91 65.81 -39.69
CA SER A 338 -48.88 66.75 -40.13
C SER A 338 -49.41 67.93 -40.94
N GLN A 339 -50.64 67.88 -41.46
CA GLN A 339 -51.27 69.03 -42.13
C GLN A 339 -52.04 69.94 -41.17
N PHE A 340 -52.35 69.46 -39.96
CA PHE A 340 -53.01 70.21 -38.90
C PHE A 340 -52.05 70.62 -37.77
N SER A 341 -50.75 70.32 -37.90
CA SER A 341 -49.65 70.82 -37.07
C SER A 341 -48.88 71.89 -37.84
#